data_AF-A0A849EY68-F1
#
_entry.id   AF-A0A849EY68-F1
#
_cell.length_a   1.000
_cell.length_b   1.000
_cell.length_c   1.000
_cell.angle_alpha   90.00
_cell.angle_beta   90.00
_cell.angle_gamma   90.00
#
_symmetry.space_group_name_H-M   'P 1'
#
loop_
_entity.id
_entity.type
_entity.pdbx_description
1 polymer ?
#
loop_
_entity_poly.entity_id
_entity_poly.type
_entity_poly.pdbx_seq_one_letter_code
_entity_poly.pdbx_strand_id
1 'polypeptide(L)'
;MWFYSIVGFFQKGGAFMYPILFVLAIGLAIAFERWIQLKRIGGANRKAWKRVQPVLLKGEFDKAREMVGKDKSGMAQMLGMGLARQGAVRRREDIEIAMEESMMEIIPQLEKRTPYV
;
A
#
# COMPACT_ATOMS: atom_id res chain seq x y z
N MET A 1 -30.80 4.87 25.90
CA MET A 1 -30.58 6.26 26.38
C MET A 1 -29.73 7.09 25.40
N TRP A 2 -28.57 6.61 24.93
CA TRP A 2 -27.70 7.36 24.00
C TRP A 2 -28.27 7.64 22.59
N PHE A 3 -28.93 6.68 21.95
CA PHE A 3 -29.53 6.88 20.62
C PHE A 3 -30.63 7.95 20.61
N TYR A 4 -31.43 8.03 21.67
CA TYR A 4 -32.47 9.06 21.80
C TYR A 4 -31.89 10.47 21.89
N SER A 5 -30.74 10.64 22.56
CA SER A 5 -30.05 11.94 22.62
C SER A 5 -29.48 12.37 21.26
N ILE A 6 -28.92 11.43 20.48
CA ILE A 6 -28.38 11.71 19.14
C ILE A 6 -29.50 12.12 18.17
N VAL A 7 -30.62 11.39 18.17
CA VAL A 7 -31.77 11.70 17.31
C VAL A 7 -32.42 13.03 17.73
N GLY A 8 -32.52 13.30 19.03
CA GLY A 8 -33.02 14.58 19.54
C GLY A 8 -32.14 15.77 19.17
N PHE A 9 -30.82 15.59 19.14
CA PHE A 9 -29.88 16.61 18.67
C PHE A 9 -30.04 16.86 17.16
N PHE A 10 -30.26 15.79 16.39
CA PHE A 10 -30.48 15.86 14.95
C PHE A 10 -31.75 16.64 14.59
N GLN A 11 -32.85 16.39 15.32
CA GLN A 11 -34.10 17.11 15.13
C GLN A 11 -34.00 18.58 15.55
N LYS A 12 -33.26 18.90 16.62
CA LYS A 12 -33.01 20.29 17.05
C LYS A 12 -32.14 21.09 16.09
N GLY A 13 -31.24 20.43 15.34
CA GLY A 13 -30.36 21.07 14.35
C GLY A 13 -31.06 21.55 13.07
N GLY A 14 -32.34 21.21 12.87
CA GLY A 14 -33.16 21.72 11.77
C GLY A 14 -32.74 21.24 10.37
N ALA A 15 -33.20 21.89 9.31
CA ALA A 15 -33.04 21.43 7.93
C ALA A 15 -31.57 21.32 7.45
N PHE A 16 -30.65 22.08 8.06
CA PHE A 16 -29.21 22.05 7.74
C PHE A 16 -28.51 20.75 8.15
N MET A 17 -29.14 19.93 9.00
CA MET A 17 -28.61 18.62 9.37
C MET A 17 -28.57 17.64 8.19
N TYR A 18 -29.53 17.71 7.26
CA TYR A 18 -29.60 16.75 6.15
C TYR A 18 -28.44 16.89 5.15
N PRO A 19 -28.04 18.10 4.69
CA PRO A 19 -26.85 18.28 3.86
C PRO A 19 -25.55 17.81 4.52
N ILE A 20 -25.38 18.08 5.83
CA ILE A 20 -24.19 17.64 6.57
C ILE A 20 -24.13 16.11 6.65
N LEU A 21 -25.26 15.46 6.93
CA LEU A 21 -25.35 14.00 6.96
C LEU A 21 -25.01 13.41 5.58
N PHE A 22 -25.46 14.05 4.50
CA PHE A 22 -25.17 13.63 3.14
C PHE A 22 -23.67 13.70 2.81
N VAL A 23 -23.02 14.83 3.11
CA VAL A 23 -21.56 14.98 2.91
C VAL A 23 -20.78 13.98 3.78
N LEU A 24 -21.21 13.76 5.03
CA LEU A 24 -20.60 12.79 5.93
C LEU A 24 -20.73 11.36 5.41
N ALA A 25 -21.90 10.99 4.87
CA ALA A 25 -22.11 9.69 4.26
C ALA A 25 -21.19 9.46 3.05
N ILE A 26 -21.04 10.47 2.19
CA ILE A 26 -20.10 10.40 1.05
C ILE A 26 -18.65 10.30 1.53
N GLY A 27 -18.26 11.12 2.52
CA GLY A 27 -16.93 11.08 3.11
C GLY A 27 -16.59 9.72 3.70
N LEU A 28 -17.54 9.10 4.43
CA LEU A 28 -17.38 7.75 4.96
C LEU A 28 -17.27 6.69 3.86
N ALA A 29 -18.05 6.80 2.78
CA ALA A 29 -17.97 5.86 1.66
C ALA A 29 -16.57 5.87 1.02
N ILE A 30 -16.03 7.07 0.74
CA ILE A 30 -14.67 7.24 0.18
C ILE A 30 -13.61 6.73 1.16
N ALA A 31 -13.73 7.08 2.44
CA ALA A 31 -12.79 6.64 3.46
C ALA A 31 -12.77 5.11 3.60
N PHE A 32 -13.94 4.47 3.55
CA PHE A 32 -14.07 3.03 3.65
C PHE A 32 -13.47 2.30 2.44
N GLU A 33 -13.74 2.78 1.22
CA GLU A 33 -13.13 2.25 0.00
C GLU A 33 -11.59 2.31 0.08
N ARG A 34 -11.05 3.47 0.47
CA ARG A 34 -9.61 3.68 0.65
C ARG A 34 -9.02 2.75 1.71
N TRP A 35 -9.69 2.60 2.84
CA TRP A 35 -9.23 1.73 3.92
C TRP A 35 -9.06 0.28 3.46
N ILE A 36 -10.02 -0.24 2.70
CA ILE A 36 -9.94 -1.61 2.14
C ILE A 36 -8.77 -1.72 1.16
N GLN A 37 -8.60 -0.74 0.26
CA GLN A 37 -7.52 -0.76 -0.72
C GLN A 37 -6.14 -0.72 -0.07
N LEU A 38 -5.91 0.18 0.90
CA LEU A 38 -4.65 0.24 1.64
C LEU A 38 -4.36 -1.06 2.39
N LYS A 39 -5.37 -1.63 3.08
CA LYS A 39 -5.20 -2.93 3.75
C LYS A 39 -4.82 -4.05 2.77
N ARG A 40 -5.42 -4.07 1.58
CA ARG A 40 -5.11 -5.08 0.54
C ARG A 40 -3.67 -4.93 0.04
N ILE A 41 -3.25 -3.73 -0.36
CA ILE A 41 -1.91 -3.47 -0.92
C ILE A 41 -0.83 -3.69 0.15
N GLY A 42 -1.00 -3.10 1.34
CA GLY A 42 -0.07 -3.27 2.46
C GLY A 42 0.03 -4.73 2.90
N GLY A 43 -1.08 -5.47 2.90
CA GLY A 43 -1.10 -6.90 3.17
C GLY A 43 -0.30 -7.72 2.15
N ALA A 44 -0.45 -7.42 0.85
CA ALA A 44 0.31 -8.09 -0.21
C ALA A 44 1.82 -7.84 -0.10
N ASN A 45 2.25 -6.58 0.06
CA ASN A 45 3.66 -6.21 0.26
C ASN A 45 4.26 -6.93 1.49
N ARG A 46 3.56 -6.90 2.63
CA ARG A 46 4.05 -7.54 3.86
C ARG A 46 4.13 -9.06 3.73
N LYS A 47 3.20 -9.68 2.98
CA LYS A 47 3.22 -11.12 2.70
C LYS A 47 4.36 -11.50 1.75
N ALA A 48 4.69 -10.66 0.76
CA ALA A 48 5.86 -10.85 -0.09
C ALA A 48 7.15 -10.79 0.75
N TRP A 49 7.31 -9.74 1.58
CA TRP A 49 8.46 -9.59 2.46
C TRP A 49 8.69 -10.80 3.37
N LYS A 50 7.65 -11.22 4.11
CA LYS A 50 7.74 -12.33 5.06
C LYS A 50 8.20 -13.64 4.41
N ARG A 51 7.91 -13.83 3.11
CA ARG A 51 8.34 -15.02 2.37
C ARG A 51 9.77 -14.89 1.85
N VAL A 52 10.16 -13.70 1.37
CA VAL A 52 11.46 -13.48 0.72
C VAL A 52 12.59 -13.23 1.74
N GLN A 53 12.31 -12.50 2.82
CA GLN A 53 13.28 -12.17 3.88
C GLN A 53 14.10 -13.38 4.38
N PRO A 54 13.51 -14.53 4.78
CA PRO A 54 14.30 -15.65 5.28
C PRO A 54 15.21 -16.29 4.23
N VAL A 55 14.85 -16.20 2.95
CA VAL A 55 15.64 -16.75 1.83
C VAL A 55 16.83 -15.85 1.53
N LEU A 56 16.63 -14.53 1.58
CA LEU A 56 17.71 -13.54 1.47
C LEU A 56 18.73 -13.68 2.61
N LEU A 57 18.26 -13.87 3.85
CA LEU A 57 19.14 -14.05 5.01
C LEU A 57 19.99 -15.33 4.93
N LYS A 58 19.49 -16.35 4.21
CA LYS A 58 20.23 -17.60 3.95
C LYS A 58 21.20 -17.50 2.77
N GLY A 59 21.21 -16.37 2.04
CA GLY A 59 22.03 -16.19 0.84
C GLY A 59 21.52 -16.94 -0.40
N GLU A 60 20.28 -17.45 -0.37
CA GLU A 60 19.65 -18.17 -1.49
C GLU A 60 19.07 -17.18 -2.53
N PHE A 61 19.93 -16.40 -3.19
CA PHE A 61 19.51 -15.27 -4.05
C PHE A 61 18.74 -15.70 -5.31
N ASP A 62 19.09 -16.84 -5.92
CA ASP A 62 18.38 -17.38 -7.10
C ASP A 62 16.93 -17.73 -6.77
N LYS A 63 16.71 -18.34 -5.60
CA LYS A 63 15.38 -18.69 -5.11
C LYS A 63 14.59 -17.44 -4.72
N ALA A 64 15.25 -16.45 -4.12
CA ALA A 64 14.63 -15.16 -3.88
C ALA A 64 14.17 -14.54 -5.21
N ARG A 65 14.99 -14.55 -6.26
CA ARG A 65 14.63 -14.03 -7.59
C ARG A 65 13.41 -14.72 -8.18
N GLU A 66 13.31 -16.04 -8.07
CA GLU A 66 12.14 -16.80 -8.53
C GLU A 66 10.86 -16.46 -7.75
N MET A 67 10.96 -16.36 -6.42
CA MET A 67 9.83 -16.03 -5.56
C MET A 67 9.28 -14.63 -5.83
N VAL A 68 10.20 -13.71 -6.10
CA VAL A 68 9.91 -12.30 -6.33
C VAL A 68 9.35 -12.08 -7.74
N GLY A 69 9.86 -12.78 -8.77
CA GLY A 69 9.35 -12.69 -10.14
C GLY A 69 7.91 -13.20 -10.33
N LYS A 70 7.41 -14.02 -9.41
CA LYS A 70 6.02 -14.51 -9.41
C LYS A 70 5.02 -13.55 -8.75
N ASP A 71 5.50 -12.56 -8.00
CA ASP A 71 4.67 -11.65 -7.20
C ASP A 71 4.58 -10.26 -7.84
N LYS A 72 3.36 -9.69 -7.91
CA LYS A 72 3.10 -8.38 -8.53
C LYS A 72 3.11 -7.22 -7.52
N SER A 73 3.43 -7.49 -6.27
CA SER A 73 3.53 -6.47 -5.23
C SER A 73 4.71 -5.53 -5.51
N GLY A 74 4.57 -4.25 -5.16
CA GLY A 74 5.64 -3.27 -5.39
C GLY A 74 6.94 -3.64 -4.67
N MET A 75 6.83 -4.26 -3.49
CA MET A 75 7.99 -4.79 -2.78
C MET A 75 8.69 -5.91 -3.55
N ALA A 76 7.94 -6.77 -4.25
CA ALA A 76 8.53 -7.79 -5.09
C ALA A 76 9.22 -7.17 -6.30
N GLN A 77 8.56 -6.27 -7.03
CA GLN A 77 9.17 -5.60 -8.19
C GLN A 77 10.49 -4.90 -7.82
N MET A 78 10.52 -4.17 -6.70
CA MET A 78 11.73 -3.52 -6.18
C MET A 78 12.86 -4.52 -5.88
N LEU A 79 12.55 -5.60 -5.14
CA LEU A 79 13.53 -6.64 -4.83
C LEU A 79 14.00 -7.38 -6.08
N GLY A 80 13.14 -7.55 -7.07
CA GLY A 80 13.47 -8.23 -8.34
C GLY A 80 14.51 -7.45 -9.12
N MET A 81 14.38 -6.12 -9.18
CA MET A 81 15.36 -5.23 -9.81
C MET A 81 16.71 -5.25 -9.10
N GLY A 82 16.73 -5.21 -7.77
CA GLY A 82 17.97 -5.33 -6.99
C GLY A 82 18.65 -6.70 -7.17
N LEU A 83 17.88 -7.78 -7.06
CA LEU A 83 18.38 -9.16 -7.23
C LEU A 83 18.86 -9.44 -8.66
N ALA A 84 18.32 -8.75 -9.67
CA ALA A 84 18.77 -8.87 -11.04
C ALA A 84 20.22 -8.39 -11.23
N ARG A 85 20.67 -7.39 -10.45
CA ARG A 85 22.02 -6.83 -10.54
C ARG A 85 23.03 -7.47 -9.58
N GLN A 86 22.57 -8.21 -8.58
CA GLN A 86 23.42 -8.81 -7.54
C GLN A 86 24.44 -9.85 -8.07
N GLY A 87 24.17 -10.49 -9.21
CA GLY A 87 25.09 -11.45 -9.84
C GLY A 87 25.94 -10.88 -10.97
N ALA A 88 25.54 -9.75 -11.56
CA ALA A 88 26.21 -9.15 -12.72
C ALA A 88 27.21 -8.05 -12.33
N VAL A 89 27.04 -7.43 -11.15
CA VAL A 89 27.79 -6.24 -10.75
C VAL A 89 28.38 -6.42 -9.35
N ARG A 90 29.69 -6.15 -9.20
CA ARG A 90 30.44 -6.31 -7.93
C ARG A 90 30.19 -5.20 -6.91
N ARG A 91 29.60 -4.07 -7.30
CA ARG A 91 29.40 -2.90 -6.44
C ARG A 91 27.99 -2.91 -5.85
N ARG A 92 27.91 -2.68 -4.54
CA ARG A 92 26.64 -2.58 -3.80
C ARG A 92 25.84 -1.35 -4.22
N GLU A 93 26.51 -0.27 -4.60
CA GLU A 93 25.90 0.98 -5.09
C GLU A 93 25.00 0.73 -6.30
N ASP A 94 25.43 -0.08 -7.26
CA ASP A 94 24.64 -0.33 -8.48
C ASP A 94 23.34 -1.12 -8.21
N ILE A 95 23.32 -1.89 -7.11
CA ILE A 95 22.14 -2.61 -6.62
C ILE A 95 21.18 -1.64 -5.94
N GLU A 96 21.71 -0.76 -5.08
CA GLU A 96 20.94 0.27 -4.37
C GLU A 96 20.29 1.24 -5.35
N ILE A 97 21.05 1.75 -6.32
CA ILE A 97 20.54 2.63 -7.38
C ILE A 97 19.42 1.94 -8.18
N ALA A 98 19.54 0.64 -8.48
CA ALA A 98 18.48 -0.11 -9.16
C ALA A 98 17.18 -0.19 -8.34
N MET A 99 17.32 -0.37 -7.03
CA MET A 99 16.20 -0.43 -6.12
C MET A 99 15.54 0.95 -5.97
N GLU A 100 16.32 2.02 -5.83
CA GLU A 100 15.82 3.39 -5.79
C GLU A 100 15.10 3.79 -7.08
N GLU A 101 15.67 3.43 -8.24
CA GLU A 101 15.05 3.66 -9.55
C GLU A 101 13.69 2.96 -9.65
N SER A 102 13.60 1.70 -9.22
CA SER A 102 12.33 0.98 -9.18
C SER A 102 11.33 1.58 -8.20
N MET A 103 11.80 2.15 -7.08
CA MET A 103 10.94 2.87 -6.13
C MET A 103 10.37 4.14 -6.77
N MET A 104 11.19 4.90 -7.51
CA MET A 104 10.75 6.10 -8.23
C MET A 104 9.70 5.79 -9.31
N GLU A 105 9.65 4.58 -9.85
CA GLU A 105 8.61 4.15 -10.78
C GLU A 105 7.33 3.66 -10.06
N ILE A 106 7.48 2.95 -8.95
CA ILE A 106 6.37 2.30 -8.23
C ILE A 106 5.61 3.29 -7.33
N ILE A 107 6.31 4.18 -6.63
CA ILE A 107 5.72 5.20 -5.75
C ILE A 107 4.63 6.01 -6.49
N PRO A 108 4.89 6.64 -7.65
CA PRO A 108 3.86 7.40 -8.35
C PRO A 108 2.70 6.53 -8.84
N GLN A 109 2.91 5.23 -9.12
CA GLN A 109 1.81 4.32 -9.45
C GLN A 109 0.92 4.02 -8.25
N LEU A 110 1.50 3.95 -7.05
CA LEU A 110 0.76 3.83 -5.79
C LEU A 110 0.05 5.16 -5.46
N GLU A 111 0.73 6.29 -5.63
CA GLU A 111 0.20 7.63 -5.36
C GLU A 111 -0.90 8.04 -6.34
N LYS A 112 -0.81 7.65 -7.62
CA LYS A 112 -1.85 7.91 -8.63
C LYS A 112 -3.20 7.25 -8.26
N ARG A 113 -3.16 6.16 -7.49
CA ARG A 113 -4.35 5.48 -6.97
C ARG A 113 -4.80 6.04 -5.61
N THR A 114 -3.97 6.86 -4.98
CA THR A 114 -4.28 7.60 -3.74
C THR A 114 -4.12 9.10 -4.00
N PRO A 115 -4.96 9.73 -4.85
CA PRO A 115 -4.89 11.17 -5.01
C PRO A 115 -5.02 11.82 -3.63
N TYR A 116 -4.07 12.69 -3.31
CA TYR A 116 -4.08 13.54 -2.13
C TYR A 116 -5.47 14.15 -2.00
N VAL A 117 -6.17 13.76 -0.94
CA VAL A 117 -7.17 14.63 -0.34
C VAL A 117 -6.42 15.34 0.77
#